data_AF-A0AAD8IGY4-F1
#
_entry.id   AF-A0AAD8IGY4-F1
#
_cell.length_a   1.000
_cell.length_b   1.000
_cell.length_c   1.000
_cell.angle_alpha   90.00
_cell.angle_beta   90.00
_cell.angle_gamma   90.00
#
_symmetry.space_group_name_H-M   'P 1'
#
loop_
_entity.id
_entity.type
_entity.pdbx_description
1 polymer ?
#
loop_
_entity_poly.entity_id
_entity_poly.type
_entity_poly.pdbx_seq_one_letter_code
_entity_poly.pdbx_strand_id
1 'polypeptide(L)'
;MYHLGTVLVMTLQILLNALRHSFIKLEKIKILIFDECHHARGRHPYACIMTEFYHRQVEPNNLQLPRILGMTASPINTKGSSNEIGYWKQIQELENLMNSKVFTCSSESVIAEYIAMSTPKLKSYRHVDVPYSLFTNIASDLKTLQEKFECDIEKANIEESQKENARQRLSKLSSTFLFCLSELGLWLAIKVFGCTFGFYCNVDVLSMNFVVVLGGRFFIISRK
;
A
#
# COMPACT_ATOMS: atom_id res chain seq x y z
N MET A 1 -0.33 -21.58 -41.89
CA MET A 1 0.50 -21.80 -40.69
C MET A 1 -0.16 -21.08 -39.53
N TYR A 2 -0.76 -21.79 -38.59
CA TYR A 2 -1.30 -21.19 -37.37
C TYR A 2 -0.10 -20.73 -36.53
N HIS A 3 0.08 -19.42 -36.36
CA HIS A 3 0.98 -18.93 -35.32
C HIS A 3 0.37 -19.31 -33.97
N LEU A 4 0.90 -20.35 -33.34
CA LEU A 4 0.63 -20.63 -31.92
C LEU A 4 0.99 -19.38 -31.13
N GLY A 5 -0.01 -18.71 -30.58
CA GLY A 5 0.18 -17.56 -29.70
C GLY A 5 0.95 -18.02 -28.46
N THR A 6 2.16 -17.50 -28.27
CA THR A 6 2.96 -17.78 -27.08
C THR A 6 2.62 -16.74 -26.01
N VAL A 7 2.16 -17.21 -24.85
CA VAL A 7 1.94 -16.35 -23.67
C VAL A 7 3.14 -16.49 -22.75
N LEU A 8 3.73 -15.37 -22.37
CA LEU A 8 4.84 -15.31 -21.42
C LEU A 8 4.41 -14.54 -20.18
N VAL A 9 4.59 -15.14 -19.01
CA VAL A 9 4.38 -14.49 -17.72
C VAL A 9 5.75 -14.35 -17.06
N MET A 10 6.14 -13.11 -16.75
CA MET A 10 7.44 -12.82 -16.14
C MET A 10 7.36 -11.56 -15.29
N THR A 11 8.31 -11.42 -14.37
CA THR A 11 8.49 -10.15 -13.65
C THR A 11 9.10 -9.10 -14.56
N LEU A 12 8.86 -7.84 -14.24
CA LEU A 12 9.18 -6.72 -15.13
C LEU A 12 10.66 -6.43 -15.22
N GLN A 13 11.39 -6.72 -14.14
CA GLN A 13 12.83 -6.60 -14.14
C GLN A 13 13.45 -7.59 -15.13
N ILE A 14 12.90 -8.80 -15.25
CA ILE A 14 13.33 -9.79 -16.24
C ILE A 14 13.07 -9.26 -17.65
N LEU A 15 11.86 -8.76 -17.92
CA LEU A 15 11.53 -8.18 -19.22
C LEU A 15 12.43 -6.99 -19.57
N LEU A 16 12.63 -6.07 -18.63
CA LEU A 16 13.49 -4.89 -18.82
C LEU A 16 14.93 -5.29 -19.16
N ASN A 17 15.48 -6.27 -18.43
CA ASN A 17 16.82 -6.79 -18.71
C ASN A 17 16.87 -7.47 -20.07
N ALA A 18 15.86 -8.27 -20.42
CA ALA A 18 15.78 -8.93 -21.72
C ALA A 18 15.70 -7.94 -22.89
N LEU A 19 15.01 -6.81 -22.73
CA LEU A 19 14.97 -5.72 -23.70
C LEU A 19 16.34 -5.01 -23.81
N ARG A 20 16.98 -4.68 -22.67
CA ARG A 20 18.30 -4.02 -22.64
C ARG A 20 19.40 -4.86 -23.28
N HIS A 21 19.38 -6.18 -23.07
CA HIS A 21 20.31 -7.11 -23.68
C HIS A 21 19.87 -7.59 -25.07
N SER A 22 18.77 -7.07 -25.61
CA SER A 22 18.21 -7.45 -26.93
C SER A 22 17.86 -8.94 -27.09
N PHE A 23 17.66 -9.67 -25.99
CA PHE A 23 17.14 -11.05 -26.02
C PHE A 23 15.69 -11.09 -26.51
N ILE A 24 14.91 -10.08 -26.14
CA ILE A 24 13.54 -9.86 -26.62
C ILE A 24 13.52 -8.48 -27.29
N LYS A 25 12.87 -8.39 -28.45
CA LYS A 25 12.58 -7.12 -29.12
C LYS A 25 11.11 -6.78 -28.91
N LEU A 26 10.84 -5.51 -28.59
CA LEU A 26 9.49 -5.02 -28.32
C LEU A 26 8.53 -5.26 -29.50
N GLU A 27 9.05 -5.16 -30.74
CA GLU A 27 8.34 -5.40 -32.00
C GLU A 27 7.76 -6.82 -32.15
N LYS A 28 8.33 -7.80 -31.45
CA LYS A 28 7.83 -9.18 -31.46
C LYS A 28 6.63 -9.38 -30.53
N ILE A 29 6.39 -8.43 -29.62
CA ILE A 29 5.30 -8.49 -28.65
C ILE A 29 4.07 -7.84 -29.28
N LYS A 30 2.94 -8.55 -29.30
CA LYS A 30 1.67 -8.00 -29.83
C LYS A 30 0.88 -7.25 -28.77
N ILE A 31 0.87 -7.76 -27.54
CA ILE A 31 0.19 -7.17 -26.39
C ILE A 31 1.13 -7.25 -25.20
N LEU A 32 1.28 -6.14 -24.47
CA LEU A 32 2.03 -6.07 -23.23
C LEU A 32 1.10 -5.67 -22.09
N ILE A 33 0.96 -6.56 -21.11
CA ILE A 33 0.03 -6.40 -19.98
C ILE A 33 0.81 -6.05 -18.71
N PHE A 34 0.41 -4.98 -18.05
CA PHE A 34 0.99 -4.45 -16.81
C PHE A 34 0.00 -4.64 -15.66
N ASP A 35 0.31 -5.51 -14.72
CA ASP A 35 -0.49 -5.69 -13.50
C ASP A 35 -0.09 -4.67 -12.42
N GLU A 36 -1.02 -4.13 -11.65
CA GLU A 36 -0.74 -2.99 -10.76
C GLU A 36 0.03 -1.84 -11.46
N CYS A 37 -0.43 -1.49 -12.67
CA CYS A 37 0.21 -0.50 -13.54
C CYS A 37 0.38 0.89 -12.91
N HIS A 38 -0.31 1.17 -11.80
CA HIS A 38 -0.15 2.39 -11.01
C HIS A 38 1.29 2.59 -10.48
N HIS A 39 2.10 1.51 -10.42
CA HIS A 39 3.53 1.56 -10.09
C HIS A 39 4.41 2.13 -11.20
N ALA A 40 3.89 2.36 -12.41
CA ALA A 40 4.63 2.91 -13.54
C ALA A 40 4.98 4.39 -13.31
N ARG A 41 5.98 4.66 -12.46
CA ARG A 41 6.45 6.01 -12.12
C ARG A 41 7.95 6.01 -11.82
N GLY A 42 8.58 7.18 -12.00
CA GLY A 42 9.98 7.38 -11.68
C GLY A 42 10.90 6.38 -12.37
N ARG A 43 11.70 5.64 -11.57
CA ARG A 43 12.66 4.62 -12.05
C ARG A 43 12.14 3.18 -11.89
N HIS A 44 10.84 2.99 -11.69
CA HIS A 44 10.26 1.65 -11.63
C HIS A 44 10.44 0.94 -12.99
N PRO A 45 10.68 -0.39 -13.04
CA PRO A 45 10.89 -1.11 -14.30
C PRO A 45 9.79 -0.88 -15.34
N TYR A 46 8.54 -0.70 -14.90
CA TYR A 46 7.43 -0.29 -15.75
C TYR A 46 7.71 1.01 -16.53
N ALA A 47 8.10 2.07 -15.83
CA ALA A 47 8.38 3.35 -16.44
C ALA A 47 9.60 3.27 -17.36
N CYS A 48 10.63 2.52 -16.97
CA CYS A 48 11.82 2.27 -17.79
C CYS A 48 11.46 1.57 -19.11
N ILE A 49 10.66 0.51 -19.10
CA ILE A 49 10.23 -0.18 -20.32
C ILE A 49 9.52 0.79 -21.27
N MET A 50 8.59 1.59 -20.74
CA MET A 50 7.83 2.55 -21.55
C MET A 50 8.72 3.66 -22.11
N THR A 51 9.59 4.26 -21.30
CA THR A 51 10.42 5.41 -21.70
C THR A 51 11.64 5.04 -22.53
N GLU A 52 12.32 3.93 -22.21
CA GLU A 52 13.55 3.51 -22.88
C GLU A 52 13.29 2.79 -24.21
N PHE A 53 12.17 2.08 -24.33
CA PHE A 53 11.89 1.20 -25.47
C PHE A 53 10.62 1.59 -26.23
N TYR A 54 9.49 1.77 -25.54
CA TYR A 54 8.22 2.01 -26.22
C TYR A 54 8.15 3.42 -26.83
N HIS A 55 8.27 4.47 -26.03
CA HIS A 55 8.10 5.88 -26.46
C HIS A 55 9.12 6.33 -27.50
N ARG A 56 10.34 5.77 -27.48
CA ARG A 56 11.35 6.06 -28.51
C ARG A 56 10.97 5.58 -29.90
N GLN A 57 10.03 4.64 -29.98
CA GLN A 57 9.57 4.02 -31.21
C GLN A 57 8.16 4.48 -31.60
N VAL A 58 7.52 5.34 -30.79
CA VAL A 58 6.18 5.87 -31.07
C VAL A 58 6.29 6.90 -32.20
N GLU A 59 6.07 6.43 -33.42
CA GLU A 59 5.91 7.27 -34.61
C GLU A 59 4.51 7.03 -35.21
N PRO A 60 3.94 8.02 -35.94
CA PRO A 60 2.57 7.95 -36.47
C PRO A 60 2.28 6.71 -37.32
N ASN A 61 3.30 6.12 -37.96
CA ASN A 61 3.17 4.99 -38.87
C ASN A 61 3.86 3.70 -38.37
N ASN A 62 4.34 3.66 -37.11
CA ASN A 62 4.98 2.47 -36.59
C ASN A 62 3.95 1.44 -36.09
N LEU A 63 3.58 0.51 -36.96
CA LEU A 63 2.64 -0.58 -36.69
C LEU A 63 3.23 -1.73 -35.85
N GLN A 64 4.51 -1.67 -35.47
CA GLN A 64 5.18 -2.80 -34.82
C GLN A 64 5.15 -2.75 -33.29
N LEU A 65 4.63 -1.69 -32.67
CA LEU A 65 4.58 -1.59 -31.21
C LEU A 65 3.47 -2.46 -30.59
N PRO A 66 3.70 -3.06 -29.42
CA PRO A 66 2.68 -3.81 -28.70
C PRO A 66 1.52 -2.91 -28.28
N ARG A 67 0.31 -3.46 -28.28
CA ARG A 67 -0.80 -2.83 -27.57
C ARG A 67 -0.53 -2.90 -26.07
N ILE A 68 -0.62 -1.77 -25.39
CA ILE A 68 -0.43 -1.69 -23.93
C ILE A 68 -1.77 -1.87 -23.23
N LEU A 69 -1.79 -2.75 -22.23
CA LEU A 69 -2.91 -2.96 -21.33
C LEU A 69 -2.41 -2.85 -19.88
N GLY A 70 -2.93 -1.91 -19.11
CA GLY A 70 -2.67 -1.79 -17.68
C GLY A 70 -3.88 -2.25 -16.87
N MET A 71 -3.65 -2.95 -15.77
CA MET A 71 -4.68 -3.28 -14.78
C MET A 71 -4.22 -2.73 -13.43
N THR A 72 -5.14 -2.20 -12.64
CA THR A 72 -4.87 -1.76 -11.27
C THR A 72 -6.15 -1.63 -10.46
N ALA A 73 -6.11 -1.91 -9.16
CA ALA A 73 -7.22 -1.63 -8.25
C ALA A 73 -7.31 -0.13 -7.83
N SER A 74 -6.25 0.65 -8.11
CA SER A 74 -6.22 2.09 -7.89
C SER A 74 -5.19 2.76 -8.81
N PRO A 75 -5.54 3.80 -9.58
CA PRO A 75 -4.59 4.47 -10.47
C PRO A 75 -3.61 5.38 -9.72
N ILE A 76 -3.82 5.60 -8.41
CA ILE A 76 -3.19 6.67 -7.65
C ILE A 76 -2.78 6.16 -6.26
N ASN A 77 -1.52 6.41 -5.90
CA ASN A 77 -0.91 5.98 -4.64
C ASN A 77 -0.83 7.09 -3.57
N THR A 78 -1.53 8.21 -3.75
CA THR A 78 -1.49 9.30 -2.77
C THR A 78 -2.43 9.02 -1.60
N LYS A 79 -1.83 8.91 -0.42
CA LYS A 79 -2.55 8.85 0.85
C LYS A 79 -3.18 10.22 1.13
N GLY A 80 -4.48 10.35 0.85
CA GLY A 80 -5.35 11.33 1.53
C GLY A 80 -5.08 12.82 1.31
N SER A 81 -4.62 13.28 0.15
CA SER A 81 -4.68 14.72 -0.17
C SER A 81 -5.94 15.04 -0.99
N SER A 82 -6.82 15.87 -0.46
CA SER A 82 -8.10 16.26 -1.05
C SER A 82 -7.95 17.34 -2.14
N ASN A 83 -7.02 17.15 -3.08
CA ASN A 83 -6.85 18.06 -4.20
C ASN A 83 -7.22 17.35 -5.51
N GLU A 84 -8.47 17.51 -5.95
CA GLU A 84 -9.01 16.93 -7.20
C GLU A 84 -8.10 17.18 -8.40
N ILE A 85 -7.51 18.37 -8.46
CA ILE A 85 -6.57 18.78 -9.53
C ILE A 85 -5.32 17.87 -9.53
N GLY A 86 -4.82 17.52 -8.35
CA GLY A 86 -3.65 16.63 -8.21
C GLY A 86 -3.94 15.19 -8.61
N TYR A 87 -5.17 14.71 -8.41
CA TYR A 87 -5.59 13.38 -8.84
C TYR A 87 -5.63 13.26 -10.36
N TRP A 88 -6.29 14.21 -11.03
CA TRP A 88 -6.36 14.21 -12.49
C TRP A 88 -5.01 14.34 -13.16
N LYS A 89 -4.10 15.16 -12.59
CA LYS A 89 -2.73 15.25 -13.08
C LYS A 89 -2.00 13.90 -13.03
N GLN A 90 -2.12 13.17 -11.92
CA GLN A 90 -1.50 11.84 -11.79
C GLN A 90 -2.09 10.81 -12.74
N ILE A 91 -3.41 10.84 -12.97
CA ILE A 91 -4.06 9.98 -13.96
C ILE A 91 -3.52 10.30 -15.34
N GLN A 92 -3.45 11.59 -15.71
CA GLN A 92 -2.95 12.02 -17.01
C GLN A 92 -1.47 11.65 -17.22
N GLU A 93 -0.63 11.79 -16.19
CA GLU A 93 0.76 11.34 -16.21
C GLU A 93 0.86 9.83 -16.48
N LEU A 94 0.02 9.03 -15.83
CA LEU A 94 -0.04 7.59 -16.05
C LEU A 94 -0.53 7.23 -17.46
N GLU A 95 -1.59 7.89 -17.95
CA GLU A 95 -2.09 7.71 -19.31
C GLU A 95 -1.04 8.02 -20.37
N ASN A 96 -0.34 9.14 -20.21
CA ASN A 96 0.73 9.57 -21.12
C ASN A 96 1.89 8.58 -21.10
N LEU A 97 2.33 8.16 -19.91
CA LEU A 97 3.41 7.18 -19.78
C LEU A 97 3.03 5.82 -20.38
N MET A 98 1.80 5.36 -20.18
CA MET A 98 1.33 4.07 -20.68
C MET A 98 0.82 4.13 -22.14
N ASN A 99 0.80 5.32 -22.74
CA ASN A 99 0.19 5.60 -24.04
C ASN A 99 -1.20 4.95 -24.19
N SER A 100 -2.02 5.07 -23.15
CA SER A 100 -3.29 4.35 -23.00
C SER A 100 -4.28 5.18 -22.17
N LYS A 101 -5.58 4.87 -22.22
CA LYS A 101 -6.62 5.60 -21.49
C LYS A 101 -7.16 4.79 -20.31
N VAL A 102 -7.38 5.46 -19.18
CA VAL A 102 -7.96 4.86 -17.98
C VAL A 102 -9.47 4.72 -18.15
N PHE A 103 -9.97 3.50 -18.00
CA PHE A 103 -11.38 3.16 -17.98
C PHE A 103 -11.77 2.61 -16.62
N THR A 104 -12.94 3.03 -16.15
CA THR A 104 -13.59 2.53 -14.94
C THR A 104 -14.96 1.98 -15.30
N CYS A 105 -15.45 1.03 -14.49
CA CYS A 105 -16.82 0.56 -14.65
C CYS A 105 -17.79 1.73 -14.41
N SER A 106 -18.77 1.88 -15.30
CA SER A 106 -19.69 3.03 -15.29
C SER A 106 -20.69 3.01 -14.14
N SER A 107 -20.95 1.85 -13.53
CA SER A 107 -21.88 1.72 -12.41
C SER A 107 -21.43 0.63 -11.43
N GLU A 108 -21.49 0.95 -10.15
CA GLU A 108 -21.22 0.01 -9.06
C GLU A 108 -22.25 -1.13 -9.03
N SER A 109 -23.49 -0.90 -9.49
CA SER A 109 -24.55 -1.92 -9.55
C SER A 109 -24.17 -3.10 -10.45
N VAL A 110 -23.52 -2.82 -11.59
CA VAL A 110 -23.06 -3.86 -12.53
C VAL A 110 -21.96 -4.70 -11.89
N ILE A 111 -21.07 -4.10 -11.09
CA ILE A 111 -20.00 -4.84 -10.40
C ILE A 111 -20.58 -5.67 -9.24
N ALA A 112 -21.56 -5.13 -8.52
CA ALA A 112 -22.19 -5.76 -7.36
C ALA A 112 -22.87 -7.10 -7.68
N GLU A 113 -23.27 -7.33 -8.93
CA GLU A 113 -23.80 -8.61 -9.41
C GLU A 113 -22.75 -9.73 -9.40
N TYR A 114 -21.47 -9.39 -9.61
CA TYR A 114 -20.38 -10.36 -9.74
C TYR A 114 -19.47 -10.41 -8.51
N ILE A 115 -19.49 -9.36 -7.68
CA ILE A 115 -18.60 -9.21 -6.53
C ILE A 115 -19.41 -8.73 -5.33
N ALA A 116 -19.26 -9.41 -4.19
CA ALA A 116 -19.87 -8.97 -2.94
C ALA A 116 -19.29 -7.61 -2.52
N MET A 117 -20.11 -6.56 -2.57
CA MET A 117 -19.74 -5.23 -2.09
C MET A 117 -20.08 -5.07 -0.60
N SER A 118 -19.11 -4.61 0.19
CA SER A 118 -19.37 -4.24 1.59
C SER A 118 -20.11 -2.90 1.66
N THR A 119 -21.10 -2.79 2.53
CA THR A 119 -21.74 -1.50 2.84
C THR A 119 -21.07 -0.88 4.07
N PRO A 120 -20.27 0.19 3.92
CA PRO A 120 -19.64 0.84 5.06
C PRO A 120 -20.71 1.46 5.95
N LYS A 121 -20.72 1.07 7.23
CA LYS A 121 -21.62 1.65 8.23
C LYS A 121 -20.83 2.59 9.12
N LEU A 122 -21.12 3.89 9.00
CA LEU A 122 -20.58 4.89 9.91
C LEU A 122 -21.31 4.76 11.26
N LYS A 123 -20.59 4.39 12.31
CA LYS A 123 -21.09 4.40 13.69
C LYS A 123 -20.38 5.50 14.46
N SER A 124 -21.14 6.53 14.84
CA SER A 124 -20.64 7.58 15.73
C SER A 124 -20.83 7.14 17.17
N TYR A 125 -19.75 7.17 17.95
CA TYR A 125 -19.80 6.94 19.40
C TYR A 125 -19.69 8.27 20.11
N ARG A 126 -20.36 8.40 21.26
CA ARG A 126 -20.11 9.54 22.16
C ARG A 126 -18.75 9.32 22.79
N HIS A 127 -17.85 10.29 22.64
CA HIS A 127 -16.59 10.29 23.36
C HIS A 127 -16.90 10.40 24.86
N VAL A 128 -16.60 9.35 25.61
CA VAL A 128 -16.61 9.39 27.07
C VAL A 128 -15.15 9.47 27.47
N ASP A 129 -14.72 10.67 27.87
CA ASP A 129 -13.34 10.89 28.27
C ASP A 129 -12.97 9.91 29.38
N VAL A 130 -11.80 9.27 29.26
CA VAL A 130 -11.13 8.71 30.43
C VAL A 130 -10.95 9.87 31.40
N PRO A 131 -11.29 9.74 32.70
CA PRO A 131 -11.02 10.79 33.67
C PRO A 131 -9.57 11.26 33.52
N TYR A 132 -9.37 12.54 33.22
CA TYR A 132 -8.06 13.09 32.84
C TYR A 132 -6.96 12.73 33.85
N SER A 133 -7.32 12.68 35.14
CA SER A 133 -6.44 12.25 36.23
C SER A 133 -5.92 10.82 36.09
N LEU A 134 -6.75 9.88 35.64
CA LEU A 134 -6.34 8.49 35.41
C LEU A 134 -5.39 8.40 34.22
N PHE A 135 -5.67 9.14 33.14
CA PHE A 135 -4.79 9.23 31.97
C PHE A 135 -3.41 9.76 32.37
N THR A 136 -3.35 10.88 33.10
CA THR A 136 -2.07 11.50 33.48
C THR A 136 -1.24 10.59 34.37
N ASN A 137 -1.88 9.87 35.31
CA ASN A 137 -1.19 8.94 36.20
C ASN A 137 -0.60 7.75 35.41
N ILE A 138 -1.37 7.16 34.50
CA ILE A 138 -0.89 6.04 33.69
C ILE A 138 0.24 6.49 32.76
N ALA A 139 0.11 7.67 32.14
CA ALA A 139 1.14 8.23 31.29
C ALA A 139 2.44 8.54 32.06
N SER A 140 2.34 9.07 33.28
CA SER A 140 3.51 9.30 34.14
C SER A 140 4.18 7.99 34.55
N ASP A 141 3.39 7.00 34.95
CA ASP A 141 3.91 5.69 35.36
C ASP A 141 4.64 4.99 34.20
N LEU A 142 4.10 5.10 32.98
CA LEU A 142 4.73 4.58 31.77
C LEU A 142 6.05 5.26 31.46
N LYS A 143 6.11 6.58 31.63
CA LYS A 143 7.34 7.34 31.43
C LYS A 143 8.40 6.93 32.44
N THR A 144 8.04 6.81 33.71
CA THR A 144 8.95 6.33 34.76
C THR A 144 9.42 4.90 34.50
N LEU A 145 8.55 4.03 33.97
CA LEU A 145 8.92 2.67 33.59
C LEU A 145 9.87 2.66 32.39
N GLN A 146 9.63 3.50 31.39
CA GLN A 146 10.52 3.66 30.24
C GLN A 146 11.93 4.11 30.67
N GLU A 147 12.02 5.13 31.52
CA GLU A 147 13.29 5.64 32.04
C GLU A 147 14.08 4.56 32.81
N LYS A 148 13.37 3.69 33.56
CA LYS A 148 13.98 2.54 34.25
C LYS A 148 14.55 1.52 33.27
N PHE A 149 13.79 1.14 32.24
CA PHE A 149 14.27 0.19 31.24
C PHE A 149 15.42 0.74 30.40
N GLU A 150 15.42 2.04 30.08
CA GLU A 150 16.55 2.69 29.42
C GLU A 150 17.81 2.61 30.29
N CYS A 151 17.70 2.90 31.59
CA CYS A 151 18.81 2.74 32.54
C CYS A 151 19.33 1.30 32.64
N ASP A 152 18.45 0.29 32.57
CA ASP A 152 18.85 -1.12 32.60
C ASP A 152 19.52 -1.55 31.29
N ILE A 153 19.08 -1.02 30.15
CA ILE A 153 19.74 -1.21 28.84
C ILE A 153 21.16 -0.63 28.87
N GLU A 154 21.36 0.55 29.47
CA GLU A 154 22.69 1.15 29.61
C GLU A 154 23.65 0.27 30.41
N LYS A 155 23.16 -0.29 31.53
CA LYS A 155 23.94 -1.12 32.45
C LYS A 155 24.21 -2.53 31.91
N ALA A 156 23.48 -2.97 30.90
CA ALA A 156 23.65 -4.30 30.33
C ALA A 156 25.00 -4.42 29.61
N ASN A 157 25.70 -5.54 29.82
CA ASN A 157 27.01 -5.81 29.20
C ASN A 157 26.84 -6.41 27.80
N ILE A 158 26.27 -5.63 26.89
CA ILE A 158 25.96 -6.00 25.50
C ILE A 158 26.47 -4.91 24.54
N GLU A 159 26.64 -5.26 23.27
CA GLU A 159 27.13 -4.34 22.24
C GLU A 159 26.22 -3.12 22.08
N GLU A 160 26.80 -1.95 21.79
CA GLU A 160 26.06 -0.69 21.63
C GLU A 160 25.01 -0.77 20.50
N SER A 161 25.28 -1.55 19.45
CA SER A 161 24.33 -1.81 18.37
C SER A 161 23.06 -2.52 18.85
N GLN A 162 23.18 -3.41 19.84
CA GLN A 162 22.06 -4.14 20.43
C GLN A 162 21.30 -3.26 21.43
N LYS A 163 22.01 -2.44 22.20
CA LYS A 163 21.41 -1.42 23.08
C LYS A 163 20.56 -0.45 22.28
N GLU A 164 21.07 0.06 21.17
CA GLU A 164 20.34 1.00 20.32
C GLU A 164 19.07 0.37 19.72
N ASN A 165 19.15 -0.88 19.24
CA ASN A 165 17.97 -1.61 18.78
C ASN A 165 16.94 -1.80 19.90
N ALA A 166 17.37 -2.05 21.14
CA ALA A 166 16.49 -2.18 22.29
C ALA A 166 15.81 -0.85 22.65
N ARG A 167 16.56 0.27 22.67
CA ARG A 167 16.03 1.62 22.88
C ARG A 167 14.96 1.97 21.82
N GLN A 168 15.23 1.69 20.55
CA GLN A 168 14.28 1.94 19.46
C GLN A 168 12.99 1.13 19.61
N ARG A 169 13.10 -0.15 20.01
CA ARG A 169 11.93 -1.00 20.27
C ARG A 169 11.11 -0.49 21.47
N LEU A 170 11.77 -0.11 22.55
CA LEU A 170 11.14 0.43 23.76
C LEU A 170 10.41 1.75 23.48
N SER A 171 11.07 2.68 22.79
CA SER A 171 10.47 3.97 22.39
C SER A 171 9.25 3.78 21.49
N LYS A 172 9.33 2.84 20.53
CA LYS A 172 8.20 2.51 19.65
C LYS A 172 7.04 1.89 20.43
N LEU A 173 7.32 1.04 21.41
CA LEU A 173 6.30 0.43 22.25
C LEU A 173 5.60 1.47 23.14
N SER A 174 6.37 2.32 23.82
CA SER A 174 5.86 3.39 24.69
C SER A 174 4.98 4.38 23.92
N SER A 175 5.44 4.82 22.75
CA SER A 175 4.66 5.71 21.87
C SER A 175 3.39 5.05 21.32
N THR A 176 3.45 3.76 20.97
CA THR A 176 2.25 3.00 20.56
C THR A 176 1.23 2.90 21.68
N PHE A 177 1.67 2.63 22.91
CA PHE A 177 0.77 2.56 24.06
C PHE A 177 0.12 3.91 24.35
N LEU A 178 0.90 5.01 24.36
CA LEU A 178 0.36 6.35 24.59
C LEU A 178 -0.67 6.74 23.54
N PHE A 179 -0.41 6.40 22.27
CA PHE A 179 -1.36 6.59 21.18
C PHE A 179 -2.66 5.81 21.40
N CYS A 180 -2.56 4.53 21.78
CA CYS A 180 -3.75 3.73 22.09
C CYS A 180 -4.50 4.30 23.29
N LEU A 181 -3.80 4.79 24.31
CA LEU A 181 -4.42 5.38 25.49
C LEU A 181 -5.18 6.67 25.15
N SER A 182 -4.63 7.52 24.26
CA SER A 182 -5.26 8.79 23.86
C SER A 182 -6.39 8.62 22.84
N GLU A 183 -6.18 7.84 21.79
CA GLU A 183 -7.12 7.77 20.66
C GLU A 183 -8.15 6.64 20.77
N LEU A 184 -7.79 5.56 21.46
CA LEU A 184 -8.57 4.32 21.49
C LEU A 184 -9.14 4.03 22.90
N GLY A 185 -8.58 4.66 23.93
CA GLY A 185 -8.97 4.50 25.32
C GLY A 185 -8.23 3.37 26.05
N LEU A 186 -8.37 3.38 27.38
CA LEU A 186 -7.62 2.53 28.32
C LEU A 186 -7.74 1.03 28.03
N TRP A 187 -8.95 0.56 27.69
CA TRP A 187 -9.17 -0.87 27.45
C TRP A 187 -8.37 -1.39 26.24
N LEU A 188 -8.32 -0.61 25.15
CA LEU A 188 -7.55 -0.98 23.96
C LEU A 188 -6.04 -0.90 24.22
N ALA A 189 -5.59 0.10 24.98
CA ALA A 189 -4.19 0.20 25.40
C ALA A 189 -3.73 -1.03 26.20
N ILE A 190 -4.54 -1.50 27.17
CA ILE A 190 -4.26 -2.71 27.95
C ILE A 190 -4.18 -3.95 27.05
N LYS A 191 -5.09 -4.08 26.07
CA LYS A 191 -5.10 -5.22 25.14
C LYS A 191 -3.86 -5.24 24.24
N VAL A 192 -3.42 -4.09 23.74
CA VAL A 192 -2.17 -3.97 22.96
C VAL A 192 -0.96 -4.38 23.78
N PHE A 193 -0.92 -3.98 25.06
CA PHE A 193 0.15 -4.38 25.97
C PHE A 193 0.16 -5.89 26.23
N GLY A 194 -1.02 -6.48 26.52
CA GLY A 194 -1.17 -7.93 26.74
C GLY A 194 -0.72 -8.78 25.53
N CYS A 195 -1.10 -8.39 24.32
CA CYS A 195 -0.67 -9.07 23.09
C CYS A 195 0.84 -8.95 22.82
N THR A 196 1.47 -7.85 23.23
CA THR A 196 2.90 -7.62 22.99
C THR A 196 3.79 -8.41 23.97
N PHE A 197 3.30 -8.68 25.17
CA PHE A 197 4.03 -9.40 26.23
C PHE A 197 3.55 -10.85 26.47
N GLY A 198 2.58 -11.35 25.69
CA GLY A 198 2.15 -12.75 25.74
C GLY A 198 1.25 -13.14 26.92
N PHE A 199 0.67 -12.18 27.65
CA PHE A 199 -0.30 -12.46 28.71
C PHE A 199 -1.72 -12.55 28.11
N TYR A 200 -2.16 -13.77 27.76
CA TYR A 200 -3.55 -14.05 27.41
C TYR A 200 -4.42 -14.00 28.67
N CYS A 201 -5.20 -12.93 28.84
CA CYS A 201 -6.44 -13.01 29.61
C CYS A 201 -7.57 -13.35 28.64
N ASN A 202 -8.06 -14.60 28.72
CA ASN A 202 -9.31 -15.04 28.12
C ASN A 202 -10.47 -14.24 28.73
N VAL A 203 -10.90 -13.20 28.03
CA VAL A 203 -12.25 -12.65 28.18
C VAL A 203 -12.77 -12.42 26.77
N ASP A 204 -13.63 -13.34 26.33
CA ASP A 204 -14.39 -13.26 25.09
C ASP A 204 -15.22 -11.98 25.06
N VAL A 205 -14.88 -11.05 24.15
CA VAL A 205 -15.82 -10.00 23.71
C VAL A 205 -15.62 -9.77 22.22
N LEU A 206 -16.61 -10.28 21.47
CA LEU A 206 -17.12 -9.86 20.18
C LEU A 206 -16.15 -9.11 19.25
N SER A 207 -15.78 -9.82 18.16
CA SER A 207 -15.93 -9.31 16.80
C SER A 207 -15.56 -7.83 16.59
N MET A 208 -14.34 -7.42 16.97
CA MET A 208 -13.70 -6.28 16.30
C MET A 208 -13.11 -6.79 14.99
N ASN A 209 -14.01 -7.06 14.05
CA ASN A 209 -13.67 -7.24 12.65
C ASN A 209 -13.24 -5.86 12.11
N PHE A 210 -11.98 -5.50 12.31
CA PHE A 210 -11.33 -4.47 11.48
C PHE A 210 -11.17 -5.08 10.08
N VAL A 211 -12.25 -5.01 9.30
CA VAL A 211 -12.16 -5.17 7.86
C VAL A 211 -12.13 -3.77 7.29
N VAL A 212 -10.93 -3.24 7.08
CA VAL A 212 -10.75 -2.15 6.13
C VAL A 212 -10.90 -2.79 4.75
N VAL A 213 -12.13 -2.85 4.27
CA VAL A 213 -12.40 -3.16 2.86
C VAL A 213 -11.95 -1.94 2.07
N LEU A 214 -10.72 -1.96 1.56
CA LEU A 214 -10.36 -1.11 0.44
C LEU A 214 -11.16 -1.64 -0.75
N GLY A 215 -12.30 -1.02 -1.02
CA GLY A 215 -13.11 -1.31 -2.21
C GLY A 215 -12.25 -1.11 -3.45
N GLY A 216 -11.68 -2.21 -3.96
CA GLY A 216 -10.87 -2.19 -5.16
C GLY A 216 -11.74 -1.83 -6.35
N ARG A 217 -11.61 -0.62 -6.86
CA ARG A 217 -12.13 -0.25 -8.17
C ARG A 217 -11.17 -0.85 -9.19
N PHE A 218 -11.60 -1.78 -10.02
CA PHE A 218 -10.73 -2.25 -11.10
C PHE A 218 -10.66 -1.18 -12.20
N PHE A 219 -9.46 -0.73 -12.50
CA PHE A 219 -9.16 0.20 -13.58
C PHE A 219 -8.45 -0.55 -14.69
N ILE A 220 -8.92 -0.37 -15.90
CA ILE A 220 -8.30 -0.91 -17.11
C ILE A 220 -7.73 0.25 -17.89
N ILE A 221 -6.43 0.23 -18.17
CA ILE A 221 -5.77 1.19 -19.04
C ILE A 221 -5.58 0.53 -20.40
N SER A 222 -6.31 0.96 -21.43
CA SER A 222 -6.19 0.39 -22.77
C SER A 222 -6.09 1.48 -23.82
N ARG A 223 -5.33 1.23 -24.89
CA ARG A 223 -5.27 2.09 -26.08
C ARG A 223 -6.64 2.12 -26.79
N LYS A 224 -7.02 3.29 -27.30
CA LYS A 224 -8.17 3.47 -28.22
C LYS A 224 -8.00 2.65 -29.48
#